data_AF-A0A844GG90-F1
#
_entry.id   AF-A0A844GG90-F1
#
_cell.length_a   1.000
_cell.length_b   1.000
_cell.length_c   1.000
_cell.angle_alpha   90.00
_cell.angle_beta   90.00
_cell.angle_gamma   90.00
#
_symmetry.space_group_name_H-M   'P 1'
#
loop_
_entity.id
_entity.type
_entity.pdbx_description
1 polymer ?
#
loop_
_entity_poly.entity_id
_entity_poly.type
_entity_poly.pdbx_seq_one_letter_code
_entity_poly.pdbx_strand_id
1 'polypeptide(L)'
;MKMGTLSVLLIAVIGVASAASLYKKHEEKKARIAELELTLGDVDSLMKKHDEFNSITKIAASTPRIQLSPLVARMQDMKNGLNISAKKGCSVDAKLVLDDYIKAKIDSYIAFMGAMNPEGNGDAAKEEMYRQDEIANQKETRFMELETACLTGSNQELQQLK
;
A
#
# COMPACT_ATOMS: atom_id res chain seq x y z
N MET A 1 10.89 70.40 20.38
CA MET A 1 11.42 69.21 19.68
C MET A 1 10.64 67.99 20.15
N LYS A 2 9.82 67.39 19.27
CA LYS A 2 9.00 66.20 19.56
C LYS A 2 9.80 64.96 19.14
N MET A 3 10.46 64.29 20.08
CA MET A 3 10.98 62.92 19.91
C MET A 3 10.10 62.01 20.74
N GLY A 4 9.28 61.15 20.12
CA GLY A 4 8.40 60.27 20.90
C GLY A 4 7.58 59.23 20.15
N THR A 5 7.70 59.10 18.83
CA THR A 5 6.82 58.23 18.03
C THR A 5 7.52 57.08 17.31
N LEU A 6 8.85 56.92 17.42
CA LEU A 6 9.59 55.88 16.71
C LEU A 6 9.69 54.52 17.43
N SER A 7 9.49 54.45 18.75
CA SER A 7 9.64 53.18 19.49
C SER A 7 8.43 52.25 19.47
N VAL A 8 7.21 52.75 19.20
CA VAL A 8 5.99 51.90 19.23
C VAL A 8 5.84 51.08 17.95
N LEU A 9 6.36 51.57 16.82
CA LEU A 9 6.25 50.90 15.52
C LEU A 9 7.15 49.67 15.38
N LEU A 10 8.32 49.64 16.04
CA LEU A 10 9.24 48.49 15.95
C LEU A 10 8.71 47.25 16.68
N ILE A 11 8.00 47.42 17.80
CA ILE A 11 7.47 46.32 18.61
C ILE A 11 6.29 45.64 17.91
N ALA A 12 5.45 46.40 17.19
CA ALA A 12 4.34 45.86 16.42
C ALA A 12 4.81 45.03 15.21
N VAL A 13 5.86 45.46 14.51
CA VAL A 13 6.37 44.74 13.32
C VAL A 13 7.05 43.41 13.71
N ILE A 14 7.77 43.37 14.84
CA ILE A 14 8.42 42.14 15.33
C ILE A 14 7.39 41.13 15.87
N GLY A 15 6.32 41.60 16.53
CA GLY A 15 5.24 40.73 17.04
C GLY A 15 4.38 40.08 15.94
N VAL A 16 4.16 40.77 14.82
CA VAL A 16 3.35 40.25 13.71
C VAL A 16 4.14 39.23 12.86
N ALA A 17 5.45 39.46 12.64
CA ALA A 17 6.29 38.51 11.90
C ALA A 17 6.48 37.17 12.64
N SER A 18 6.61 37.22 13.96
CA SER A 18 6.73 36.02 14.81
C SER A 18 5.41 35.26 14.93
N ALA A 19 4.27 35.95 15.01
CA ALA A 19 2.94 35.32 14.98
C ALA A 19 2.64 34.65 13.62
N ALA A 20 2.99 35.27 12.50
CA ALA A 20 2.78 34.69 11.17
C ALA A 20 3.65 33.43 10.93
N SER A 21 4.90 33.45 11.38
CA SER A 21 5.81 32.30 11.36
C SER A 21 5.28 31.12 12.18
N LEU A 22 4.81 31.39 13.41
CA LEU A 22 4.23 30.38 14.29
C LEU A 22 2.92 29.80 13.73
N TYR A 23 2.07 30.65 13.15
CA TYR A 23 0.83 30.22 12.50
C TYR A 23 1.11 29.29 11.33
N LYS A 24 2.03 29.67 10.44
CA LYS A 24 2.44 28.85 9.29
C LYS A 24 3.01 27.50 9.72
N LYS A 25 3.89 27.47 10.73
CA LYS A 25 4.47 26.23 11.27
C LYS A 25 3.41 25.30 11.87
N HIS A 26 2.38 25.87 12.51
CA HIS A 26 1.28 25.09 13.05
C HIS A 26 0.37 24.53 11.95
N GLU A 27 0.14 25.29 10.87
CA GLU A 27 -0.61 24.84 9.70
C GLU A 27 0.11 23.70 8.95
N GLU A 28 1.42 23.84 8.74
CA GLU A 28 2.28 22.80 8.16
C GLU A 28 2.26 21.52 9.02
N LYS A 29 2.37 21.66 10.35
CA LYS A 29 2.28 20.53 11.29
C LYS A 29 0.94 19.80 11.17
N LYS A 30 -0.17 20.54 11.08
CA LYS A 30 -1.52 19.97 10.89
C LYS A 30 -1.66 19.25 9.55
N ALA A 31 -1.17 19.87 8.47
CA ALA A 31 -1.20 19.26 7.14
C ALA A 31 -0.40 17.95 7.12
N ARG A 32 0.77 17.92 7.79
CA ARG A 32 1.60 16.73 7.87
C ARG A 32 0.95 15.60 8.68
N ILE A 33 0.29 15.91 9.80
CA ILE A 33 -0.47 14.93 10.57
C ILE A 33 -1.59 14.33 9.72
N ALA A 34 -2.36 15.15 9.00
CA ALA A 34 -3.43 14.69 8.14
C ALA A 34 -2.93 13.79 7.00
N GLU A 35 -1.76 14.11 6.43
CA GLU A 35 -1.10 13.26 5.43
C GLU A 35 -0.70 11.89 6.02
N LEU A 36 -0.08 11.87 7.19
CA LEU A 36 0.33 10.64 7.86
C LEU A 36 -0.86 9.75 8.25
N GLU A 37 -1.93 10.34 8.76
CA GLU A 37 -3.17 9.61 9.08
C GLU A 37 -3.79 8.98 7.83
N LEU A 38 -3.77 9.70 6.70
CA LEU A 38 -4.21 9.17 5.42
C LEU A 38 -3.31 8.02 4.94
N THR A 39 -1.99 8.16 5.04
CA THR A 39 -1.04 7.09 4.70
C THR A 39 -1.24 5.84 5.57
N LEU A 40 -1.48 5.99 6.87
CA LEU A 40 -1.77 4.87 7.77
C LEU A 40 -3.08 4.16 7.40
N GLY A 41 -4.13 4.92 7.06
CA GLY A 41 -5.37 4.35 6.54
C GLY A 41 -5.17 3.63 5.20
N ASP A 42 -4.27 4.15 4.35
CA ASP A 42 -3.92 3.53 3.09
C ASP A 42 -3.24 2.16 3.27
N VAL A 43 -2.31 2.05 4.23
CA VAL A 43 -1.63 0.79 4.56
C VAL A 43 -2.60 -0.22 5.18
N ASP A 44 -3.45 0.18 6.13
CA ASP A 44 -4.47 -0.71 6.70
C ASP A 44 -5.43 -1.26 5.60
N SER A 45 -5.77 -0.43 4.62
CA SER A 45 -6.55 -0.87 3.47
C SER A 45 -5.81 -1.86 2.56
N LEU A 46 -4.48 -1.79 2.45
CA LEU A 46 -3.68 -2.72 1.65
C LEU A 46 -3.56 -4.08 2.36
N MET A 47 -3.27 -4.07 3.66
CA MET A 47 -3.28 -5.27 4.52
C MET A 47 -4.60 -6.05 4.40
N LYS A 48 -5.74 -5.37 4.51
CA LYS A 48 -7.06 -6.01 4.37
C LYS A 48 -7.25 -6.67 3.01
N LYS A 49 -6.76 -6.05 1.93
CA LYS A 49 -6.82 -6.63 0.57
C LYS A 49 -5.90 -7.85 0.45
N HIS A 50 -4.71 -7.79 1.04
CA HIS A 50 -3.79 -8.92 1.10
C HIS A 50 -4.41 -10.10 1.86
N ASP A 51 -5.00 -9.87 3.03
CA ASP A 51 -5.68 -10.90 3.81
C ASP A 51 -6.86 -11.54 3.06
N GLU A 52 -7.71 -10.71 2.42
CA GLU A 52 -8.82 -11.22 1.61
C GLU A 52 -8.29 -12.07 0.45
N PHE A 53 -7.23 -11.62 -0.22
CA PHE A 53 -6.66 -12.33 -1.35
C PHE A 53 -6.08 -13.66 -0.90
N ASN A 54 -5.34 -13.67 0.20
CA ASN A 54 -4.78 -14.87 0.80
C ASN A 54 -5.87 -15.87 1.22
N SER A 55 -7.00 -15.40 1.73
CA SER A 55 -8.16 -16.26 2.00
C SER A 55 -8.66 -16.97 0.73
N ILE A 56 -8.77 -16.25 -0.39
CA ILE A 56 -9.21 -16.83 -1.67
C ILE A 56 -8.16 -17.80 -2.21
N THR A 57 -6.86 -17.48 -2.12
CA THR A 57 -5.80 -18.40 -2.57
C THR A 57 -5.79 -19.71 -1.80
N LYS A 58 -6.06 -19.69 -0.49
CA LYS A 58 -6.19 -20.92 0.32
C LYS A 58 -7.34 -21.79 -0.17
N ILE A 59 -8.48 -21.18 -0.49
CA ILE A 59 -9.62 -21.91 -1.06
C ILE A 59 -9.23 -22.48 -2.43
N ALA A 60 -8.62 -21.68 -3.29
CA ALA A 60 -8.18 -22.09 -4.62
C ALA A 60 -7.18 -23.26 -4.59
N ALA A 61 -6.21 -23.23 -3.69
CA ALA A 61 -5.23 -24.32 -3.54
C ALA A 61 -5.87 -25.68 -3.22
N SER A 62 -7.02 -25.69 -2.54
CA SER A 62 -7.80 -26.90 -2.22
C SER A 62 -8.90 -27.22 -3.24
N THR A 63 -9.12 -26.33 -4.21
CA THR A 63 -10.23 -26.45 -5.17
C THR A 63 -9.82 -27.27 -6.38
N PRO A 64 -10.62 -28.27 -6.80
CA PRO A 64 -10.35 -29.01 -8.02
C PRO A 64 -10.23 -28.08 -9.23
N ARG A 65 -9.30 -28.39 -10.13
CA ARG A 65 -8.98 -27.57 -11.31
C ARG A 65 -10.20 -27.07 -12.11
N ILE A 66 -11.19 -27.94 -12.32
CA ILE A 66 -12.43 -27.63 -13.08
C ILE A 66 -13.34 -26.58 -12.39
N GLN A 67 -13.13 -26.33 -11.10
CA GLN A 67 -13.90 -25.40 -10.28
C GLN A 67 -13.09 -24.13 -9.93
N LEU A 68 -11.89 -23.96 -10.48
CA LEU A 68 -11.05 -22.79 -10.19
C LEU A 68 -11.51 -21.49 -10.86
N SER A 69 -12.22 -21.56 -12.00
CA SER A 69 -12.61 -20.37 -12.76
C SER A 69 -13.27 -19.26 -11.93
N PRO A 70 -14.26 -19.54 -11.05
CA PRO A 70 -14.90 -18.49 -10.25
C PRO A 70 -13.93 -17.83 -9.25
N LEU A 71 -12.99 -18.60 -8.68
CA LEU A 71 -12.00 -18.09 -7.74
C LEU A 71 -10.98 -17.21 -8.45
N VAL A 72 -10.51 -17.62 -9.63
CA VAL A 72 -9.59 -16.82 -10.46
C VAL A 72 -10.26 -15.52 -10.92
N ALA A 73 -11.55 -15.56 -11.30
CA ALA A 73 -12.30 -14.34 -11.63
C ALA A 73 -12.35 -13.38 -10.44
N ARG A 74 -12.65 -13.87 -9.23
CA ARG A 74 -12.64 -13.05 -8.02
C ARG A 74 -11.26 -12.45 -7.72
N MET A 75 -10.19 -13.21 -7.94
CA MET A 75 -8.82 -12.70 -7.81
C MET A 75 -8.53 -11.57 -8.81
N GLN A 76 -9.00 -11.70 -10.06
CA GLN A 76 -8.88 -10.65 -11.08
C GLN A 76 -9.67 -9.39 -10.69
N ASP A 77 -10.88 -9.54 -10.15
CA ASP A 77 -11.68 -8.42 -9.64
C ASP A 77 -10.95 -7.67 -8.51
N MET A 78 -10.35 -8.40 -7.58
CA MET A 78 -9.53 -7.82 -6.52
C MET A 78 -8.33 -7.05 -7.06
N LYS A 79 -7.62 -7.61 -8.05
CA LYS A 79 -6.53 -6.95 -8.74
C LYS A 79 -6.98 -5.64 -9.39
N ASN A 80 -8.13 -5.66 -10.07
CA ASN A 80 -8.70 -4.46 -10.69
C ASN A 80 -9.05 -3.41 -9.63
N GLY A 81 -9.67 -3.82 -8.52
CA GLY A 81 -9.99 -2.95 -7.39
C GLY A 81 -8.75 -2.37 -6.71
N LEU A 82 -7.64 -3.11 -6.65
CA LEU A 82 -6.35 -2.60 -6.16
C LEU A 82 -5.81 -1.52 -7.09
N ASN A 83 -5.82 -1.75 -8.41
CA ASN A 83 -5.27 -0.83 -9.39
C ASN A 83 -5.97 0.54 -9.40
N ILE A 84 -7.28 0.57 -9.21
CA ILE A 84 -8.08 1.80 -9.19
C ILE A 84 -7.89 2.58 -7.86
N SER A 85 -7.45 1.92 -6.79
CA SER A 85 -7.24 2.61 -5.50
C SER A 85 -6.04 3.56 -5.58
N ALA A 86 -6.26 4.86 -5.37
CA ALA A 86 -5.17 5.81 -5.24
C ALA A 86 -4.49 5.60 -3.88
N LYS A 87 -3.15 5.64 -3.87
CA LYS A 87 -2.32 5.48 -2.67
C LYS A 87 -1.31 6.62 -2.60
N LYS A 88 -0.93 7.02 -1.39
CA LYS A 88 -0.01 8.15 -1.16
C LYS A 88 1.17 7.79 -0.27
N GLY A 89 2.25 8.55 -0.41
CA GLY A 89 3.46 8.39 0.39
C GLY A 89 4.07 6.99 0.23
N CYS A 90 4.50 6.40 1.33
CA CYS A 90 5.15 5.08 1.33
C CYS A 90 4.22 3.91 0.96
N SER A 91 2.89 4.12 0.92
CA SER A 91 1.94 3.06 0.55
C SER A 91 1.89 2.77 -0.95
N VAL A 92 2.50 3.63 -1.79
CA VAL A 92 2.54 3.45 -3.25
C VAL A 92 3.36 2.22 -3.64
N ASP A 93 4.57 2.07 -3.08
CA ASP A 93 5.44 0.93 -3.40
C ASP A 93 4.84 -0.38 -2.88
N ALA A 94 4.26 -0.36 -1.69
CA ALA A 94 3.55 -1.51 -1.13
C ALA A 94 2.39 -1.96 -2.05
N LYS A 95 1.61 -1.01 -2.57
CA LYS A 95 0.55 -1.31 -3.56
C LYS A 95 1.10 -1.99 -4.81
N LEU A 96 2.21 -1.47 -5.36
CA LEU A 96 2.80 -2.02 -6.59
C LEU A 96 3.26 -3.47 -6.37
N VAL A 97 3.95 -3.73 -5.25
CA VAL A 97 4.39 -5.08 -4.92
C VAL A 97 3.20 -6.02 -4.66
N LEU A 98 2.12 -5.52 -4.05
CA LEU A 98 0.89 -6.30 -3.87
C LEU A 98 0.21 -6.64 -5.21
N ASP A 99 0.17 -5.70 -6.17
CA ASP A 99 -0.35 -5.98 -7.52
C ASP A 99 0.49 -7.05 -8.22
N ASP A 100 1.81 -6.95 -8.12
CA ASP A 100 2.75 -7.93 -8.68
C ASP A 100 2.61 -9.33 -8.06
N TYR A 101 2.37 -9.39 -6.75
CA TYR A 101 2.10 -10.63 -6.02
C TYR A 101 0.79 -11.27 -6.52
N ILE A 102 -0.30 -10.50 -6.51
CA ILE A 102 -1.62 -10.94 -6.95
C ILE A 102 -1.57 -11.43 -8.40
N LYS A 103 -0.90 -10.67 -9.27
CA LYS A 103 -0.71 -11.02 -10.68
C LYS A 103 0.01 -12.37 -10.83
N ALA A 104 1.10 -12.59 -10.11
CA ALA A 104 1.85 -13.85 -10.19
C ALA A 104 1.00 -15.07 -9.78
N LYS A 105 0.22 -14.95 -8.70
CA LYS A 105 -0.69 -16.02 -8.26
C LYS A 105 -1.81 -16.28 -9.29
N ILE A 106 -2.42 -15.23 -9.84
CA ILE A 106 -3.43 -15.37 -10.91
C ILE A 106 -2.85 -16.08 -12.12
N ASP A 107 -1.68 -15.65 -12.60
CA ASP A 107 -1.02 -16.23 -13.77
C ASP A 107 -0.70 -17.72 -13.53
N SER A 108 -0.28 -18.09 -12.32
CA SER A 108 -0.07 -19.49 -11.91
C SER A 108 -1.35 -20.35 -11.98
N TYR A 109 -2.47 -19.86 -11.44
CA TYR A 109 -3.75 -20.58 -11.52
C TYR A 109 -4.28 -20.70 -12.95
N ILE A 110 -4.11 -19.66 -13.79
CA ILE A 110 -4.49 -19.70 -15.20
C ILE A 110 -3.66 -20.74 -15.95
N ALA A 111 -2.34 -20.77 -15.73
CA ALA A 111 -1.46 -21.77 -16.34
C ALA A 111 -1.85 -23.19 -15.91
N PHE A 112 -2.10 -23.40 -14.62
CA PHE A 112 -2.57 -24.67 -14.09
C PHE A 112 -3.90 -25.10 -14.71
N MET A 113 -4.85 -24.16 -14.88
CA MET A 113 -6.13 -24.41 -15.55
C MET A 113 -5.97 -24.68 -17.06
N GLY A 114 -4.98 -24.10 -17.74
CA GLY A 114 -4.76 -24.18 -19.18
C GLY A 114 -3.96 -25.40 -19.67
N ALA A 115 -3.20 -26.09 -18.81
CA ALA A 115 -2.40 -27.27 -19.15
C ALA A 115 -3.22 -28.55 -19.46
N MET A 116 -4.31 -28.43 -20.22
CA MET A 116 -5.29 -29.51 -20.50
C MET A 116 -5.05 -30.20 -21.84
N ASN A 117 -3.95 -29.88 -22.53
CA ASN A 117 -3.59 -30.62 -23.73
C ASN A 117 -3.32 -32.08 -23.35
N PRO A 118 -3.94 -33.06 -24.04
CA PRO A 118 -3.73 -34.49 -23.76
C PRO A 118 -2.29 -34.96 -24.03
N GLU A 119 -1.47 -34.12 -24.67
CA GLU A 119 -0.02 -34.33 -24.90
C GLU A 119 0.86 -33.66 -23.82
N GLY A 120 0.27 -32.91 -22.87
CA GLY A 120 0.99 -32.10 -21.90
C GLY A 120 1.37 -32.88 -20.65
N ASN A 121 2.68 -32.91 -20.35
CA ASN A 121 3.22 -33.39 -19.07
C ASN A 121 2.59 -32.62 -17.90
N GLY A 122 1.56 -33.18 -17.27
CA GLY A 122 0.91 -32.60 -16.09
C GLY A 122 1.89 -32.31 -14.94
N ASP A 123 3.03 -33.00 -14.93
CA ASP A 123 4.14 -32.76 -14.00
C ASP A 123 4.87 -31.44 -14.28
N ALA A 124 5.09 -31.07 -15.55
CA ALA A 124 5.71 -29.79 -15.92
C ALA A 124 4.81 -28.60 -15.56
N ALA A 125 3.48 -28.76 -15.69
CA ALA A 125 2.52 -27.74 -15.29
C ALA A 125 2.48 -27.54 -13.76
N LYS A 126 2.65 -28.61 -12.98
CA LYS A 126 2.80 -28.52 -11.52
C LYS A 126 4.12 -27.88 -11.14
N GLU A 127 5.22 -28.25 -11.79
CA GLU A 127 6.55 -27.68 -11.53
C GLU A 127 6.58 -26.18 -11.81
N GLU A 128 6.01 -25.73 -12.93
CA GLU A 128 5.88 -24.30 -13.23
C GLU A 128 4.97 -23.57 -12.22
N MET A 129 3.87 -24.21 -11.80
CA MET A 129 2.99 -23.66 -10.76
C MET A 129 3.77 -23.44 -9.45
N TYR A 130 4.60 -24.41 -9.01
CA TYR A 130 5.43 -24.27 -7.81
C TYR A 130 6.49 -23.16 -7.95
N ARG A 131 7.13 -23.04 -9.11
CA ARG A 131 8.10 -21.97 -9.38
C ARG A 131 7.46 -20.58 -9.31
N GLN A 132 6.27 -20.44 -9.89
CA GLN A 132 5.51 -19.18 -9.81
C GLN A 132 5.04 -18.90 -8.38
N ASP A 133 4.72 -19.94 -7.61
CA ASP A 133 4.36 -19.82 -6.21
C ASP A 133 5.52 -19.28 -5.37
N GLU A 134 6.74 -19.77 -5.59
CA GLU A 134 7.94 -19.29 -4.93
C GLU A 134 8.21 -17.80 -5.24
N ILE A 135 8.12 -17.41 -6.51
CA ILE A 135 8.25 -16.00 -6.93
C ILE A 135 7.17 -15.14 -6.25
N ALA A 136 5.94 -15.64 -6.17
CA ALA A 136 4.87 -14.93 -5.50
C ALA A 136 5.14 -14.78 -3.99
N ASN A 137 5.64 -15.83 -3.32
CA ASN A 137 5.94 -15.78 -1.89
C ASN A 137 7.10 -14.81 -1.57
N GLN A 138 8.06 -14.64 -2.49
CA GLN A 138 9.09 -13.60 -2.38
C GLN A 138 8.47 -12.19 -2.47
N LYS A 139 7.53 -11.97 -3.40
CA LYS A 139 6.81 -10.70 -3.54
C LYS A 139 5.94 -10.41 -2.33
N GLU A 140 5.27 -11.42 -1.78
CA GLU A 140 4.50 -11.31 -0.53
C GLU A 140 5.39 -10.87 0.63
N THR A 141 6.55 -11.50 0.79
CA THR A 141 7.53 -11.11 1.83
C THR A 141 7.91 -9.64 1.70
N ARG A 142 8.24 -9.20 0.49
CA ARG A 142 8.60 -7.81 0.21
C ARG A 142 7.44 -6.83 0.47
N PHE A 143 6.21 -7.24 0.17
CA PHE A 143 5.02 -6.45 0.50
C PHE A 143 4.92 -6.24 2.02
N MET A 144 5.05 -7.31 2.81
CA MET A 144 5.00 -7.23 4.28
C MET A 144 6.10 -6.34 4.87
N GLU A 145 7.31 -6.39 4.30
CA GLU A 145 8.43 -5.52 4.69
C GLU A 145 8.11 -4.03 4.45
N LEU A 146 7.60 -3.70 3.25
CA LEU A 146 7.27 -2.33 2.87
C LEU A 146 6.13 -1.76 3.73
N GLU A 147 5.10 -2.57 3.99
CA GLU A 147 4.01 -2.15 4.88
C GLU A 147 4.50 -1.90 6.30
N THR A 148 5.29 -2.83 6.85
CA THR A 148 5.85 -2.69 8.20
C THR A 148 6.72 -1.44 8.32
N ALA A 149 7.56 -1.17 7.30
CA ALA A 149 8.39 0.02 7.24
C ALA A 149 7.54 1.30 7.17
N CYS A 150 6.51 1.31 6.33
CA CYS A 150 5.60 2.44 6.16
C CYS A 150 4.80 2.72 7.44
N LEU A 151 4.19 1.70 8.05
CA LEU A 151 3.49 1.78 9.33
C LEU A 151 4.39 2.32 10.44
N THR A 152 5.59 1.76 10.58
CA THR A 152 6.52 2.14 11.65
C THR A 152 7.00 3.57 11.46
N GLY A 153 7.43 3.92 10.25
CA GLY A 153 7.90 5.26 9.91
C GLY A 153 6.81 6.33 10.12
N SER A 154 5.60 6.08 9.61
CA SER A 154 4.49 7.02 9.75
C SER A 154 4.02 7.17 11.20
N ASN A 155 3.97 6.09 11.99
CA ASN A 155 3.62 6.17 13.41
C ASN A 155 4.67 6.91 14.23
N GLN A 156 5.96 6.65 13.99
CA GLN A 156 7.05 7.33 14.69
C GLN A 156 7.04 8.84 14.39
N GLU A 157 6.83 9.22 13.13
CA GLU A 157 6.71 10.63 12.76
C GLU A 157 5.46 11.29 13.39
N LEU A 158 4.32 10.59 13.37
CA LEU A 158 3.09 11.07 13.99
C LEU A 158 3.25 11.32 15.50
N GLN A 159 4.00 10.47 16.20
CA GLN A 159 4.32 10.65 17.62
C GLN A 159 5.21 11.87 17.86
N GLN A 160 6.18 12.15 16.99
CA GLN A 160 7.03 13.34 17.10
C GLN A 160 6.26 14.64 16.81
N LEU A 161 5.20 14.54 16.01
CA LEU A 161 4.31 15.63 15.67
C LEU A 161 3.12 15.77 16.64
N LYS A 162 2.97 14.95 17.69
CA LYS A 162 1.93 15.18 18.70
C LYS A 162 2.56 15.92 19.87
#